data_AF-A0A1E7RM79-F1
#
_entry.id   AF-A0A1E7RM79-F1
#
_cell.length_a   1.000
_cell.length_b   1.000
_cell.length_c   1.000
_cell.angle_alpha   90.00
_cell.angle_beta   90.00
_cell.angle_gamma   90.00
#
_symmetry.space_group_name_H-M   'P 1'
#
loop_
_entity.id
_entity.type
_entity.pdbx_description
1 polymer ?
#
loop_
_entity_poly.entity_id
_entity_poly.type
_entity_poly.pdbx_seq_one_letter_code
_entity_poly.pdbx_strand_id
1 'polypeptide(L)' 'MKKRVVMKVKVADSLRHHFQAAAWRTNQTPSYLLRKMMMGYVWLADEPKSIDLTVVSNSYKYAEGMDAPDEQP' A
#
# COMPACT_ATOMS: atom_id res chain seq x y z
N MET A 1 -10.69 -27.16 18.36
CA MET A 1 -10.13 -27.01 17.00
C MET A 1 -10.19 -25.55 16.58
N LYS A 2 -9.09 -24.89 16.20
CA LYS A 2 -9.13 -23.52 15.65
C LYS A 2 -9.71 -23.58 14.24
N LYS A 3 -10.88 -22.97 14.02
CA LYS A 3 -11.55 -22.92 12.71
C LYS A 3 -10.68 -22.07 11.77
N ARG A 4 -10.13 -22.69 10.71
CA ARG A 4 -9.33 -21.97 9.71
C ARG A 4 -10.25 -21.38 8.65
N VAL A 5 -10.36 -20.06 8.62
CA VAL A 5 -11.10 -19.34 7.57
C VAL A 5 -10.14 -19.07 6.41
N VAL A 6 -10.56 -19.39 5.19
CA VAL A 6 -9.82 -19.10 3.96
C VAL A 6 -10.49 -17.92 3.27
N MET A 7 -9.74 -16.84 3.04
CA MET A 7 -10.21 -15.63 2.38
C MET A 7 -9.36 -15.35 1.14
N LYS A 8 -10.01 -14.96 0.03
CA LYS A 8 -9.34 -14.46 -1.18
C LYS A 8 -9.38 -12.94 -1.16
N VAL A 9 -8.23 -12.29 -1.24
CA VAL A 9 -8.11 -10.82 -1.22
C VAL A 9 -7.70 -10.35 -2.61
N LYS A 10 -8.51 -9.50 -3.22
CA LYS A 10 -8.17 -8.83 -4.48
C LYS A 10 -7.36 -7.58 -4.15
N VAL A 11 -6.23 -7.40 -4.83
CA VAL A 11 -5.38 -6.21 -4.74
C VAL A 11 -5.12 -5.67 -6.15
N ALA A 12 -4.66 -4.42 -6.25
CA ALA A 12 -4.22 -3.86 -7.53
C ALA A 12 -3.02 -4.64 -8.10
N ASP A 13 -2.90 -4.68 -9.42
CA ASP A 13 -1.86 -5.47 -10.10
C ASP A 13 -0.44 -5.01 -9.74
N SER A 14 -0.22 -3.70 -9.61
CA SER A 14 1.04 -3.13 -9.13
C SER A 14 1.43 -3.67 -7.75
N LEU A 15 0.49 -3.66 -6.80
CA LEU A 15 0.71 -4.19 -5.46
C LEU A 15 0.96 -5.71 -5.48
N ARG A 16 0.24 -6.45 -6.33
CA ARG A 16 0.49 -7.89 -6.54
C ARG A 16 1.92 -8.15 -7.02
N HIS A 17 2.42 -7.37 -7.97
CA HIS A 17 3.81 -7.49 -8.45
C HIS A 17 4.83 -7.21 -7.33
N HIS A 18 4.59 -6.21 -6.49
CA HIS A 18 5.45 -5.95 -5.33
C HIS A 18 5.47 -7.14 -4.34
N PHE A 19 4.31 -7.73 -4.04
CA PHE A 19 4.24 -8.92 -3.19
C PHE A 19 5.00 -10.11 -3.79
N GLN A 20 4.89 -10.33 -5.10
CA GLN A 20 5.62 -11.40 -5.79
C GLN A 20 7.14 -11.17 -5.73
N ALA A 21 7.58 -9.94 -5.98
CA ALA A 21 8.99 -9.60 -5.95
C ALA A 21 9.57 -9.69 -4.52
N ALA A 22 8.81 -9.30 -3.50
CA ALA A 22 9.21 -9.45 -2.10
C ALA A 22 9.25 -10.92 -1.68
N ALA A 23 8.28 -11.71 -2.11
CA ALA A 23 8.23 -13.16 -1.88
C ALA A 23 9.48 -13.86 -2.42
N TRP A 24 9.90 -13.49 -3.64
CA TRP A 24 11.14 -14.00 -4.24
C TRP A 24 12.38 -13.67 -3.41
N ARG A 25 12.55 -12.40 -3.01
CA ARG A 25 13.72 -11.95 -2.23
C ARG A 25 13.81 -12.56 -0.84
N THR A 26 12.66 -12.86 -0.23
CA THR A 26 12.59 -13.30 1.17
C THR A 26 12.38 -14.80 1.32
N ASN A 27 12.27 -15.54 0.21
CA ASN A 27 11.91 -16.96 0.17
C ASN A 27 10.61 -17.25 0.96
N GLN A 28 9.61 -16.38 0.81
CA GLN A 28 8.31 -16.48 1.48
C GLN A 28 7.18 -16.50 0.45
N THR A 29 5.97 -16.81 0.88
CA THR A 29 4.79 -16.74 0.00
C THR A 29 4.17 -15.34 0.03
N PRO A 30 3.60 -14.85 -1.09
CA PRO A 30 2.86 -13.58 -1.11
C PRO A 30 1.77 -13.50 -0.03
N SER A 31 1.06 -14.61 0.22
CA SER A 31 0.02 -14.70 1.24
C SER A 31 0.56 -14.55 2.67
N TYR A 32 1.76 -15.06 2.94
CA TYR A 32 2.40 -14.89 4.25
C TYR A 32 2.83 -13.43 4.46
N LEU A 33 3.37 -12.79 3.42
CA LEU A 33 3.73 -11.38 3.47
C LEU A 33 2.51 -10.48 3.69
N LEU A 34 1.39 -10.75 3.01
CA LEU A 34 0.14 -10.03 3.24
C LEU A 34 -0.33 -10.18 4.69
N ARG A 35 -0.28 -11.40 5.25
CA ARG A 35 -0.62 -11.63 6.66
C ARG A 35 0.29 -10.84 7.60
N LYS A 36 1.61 -10.85 7.36
CA LYS A 36 2.58 -10.12 8.17
C LYS A 36 2.32 -8.62 8.13
N MET A 37 1.99 -8.07 6.96
CA MET A 37 1.60 -6.67 6.80
C MET A 37 0.34 -6.35 7.60
N MET A 38 -0.72 -7.16 7.50
CA MET A 38 -1.95 -6.96 8.27
C MET A 38 -1.71 -7.01 9.78
N MET A 39 -0.88 -7.95 10.25
CA MET A 39 -0.51 -8.03 11.67
C MET A 39 0.28 -6.81 12.13
N GLY A 40 1.18 -6.30 11.29
CA GLY A 40 1.90 -5.04 11.56
C GLY A 40 0.94 -3.85 11.69
N TYR A 41 -0.06 -3.76 10.82
CA TYR A 41 -1.08 -2.70 10.91
C TYR A 41 -1.91 -2.77 12.20
N VAL A 42 -2.33 -3.98 12.62
CA VAL A 42 -3.07 -4.14 13.89
C VAL A 42 -2.21 -3.71 15.08
N TRP A 43 -0.94 -4.11 15.08
CA TRP A 43 0.00 -3.71 16.13
C TRP A 43 0.20 -2.19 16.19
N LEU A 44 0.34 -1.52 15.03
CA LEU A 44 0.43 -0.06 14.98
C LEU A 44 -0.85 0.64 15.43
N ALA A 45 -2.01 0.05 15.16
CA ALA A 45 -3.28 0.59 15.62
C ALA A 45 -3.41 0.53 17.16
N ASP A 46 -2.86 -0.52 17.78
CA ASP A 46 -2.82 -0.65 19.24
C ASP A 46 -1.80 0.31 19.89
N GLU A 47 -0.80 0.79 19.12
CA GLU A 47 0.23 1.72 19.59
C GLU A 47 0.34 2.98 18.70
N PRO A 48 -0.67 3.88 18.72
CA PRO A 48 -0.83 4.95 17.74
C PRO A 48 0.23 6.06 17.81
N LYS A 49 1.09 6.06 18.83
CA LYS A 49 2.20 7.03 18.98
C LYS A 49 3.49 6.59 18.28
N SER A 50 3.52 5.37 17.73
CA SER A 50 4.76 4.77 17.22
C SER A 50 5.08 5.17 15.78
N ILE A 51 4.08 5.41 14.92
CA ILE A 51 4.27 5.75 13.50
C ILE A 51 3.13 6.63 12.97
N ASP A 52 3.47 7.80 12.40
CA ASP A 52 2.54 8.61 11.60
C ASP A 52 2.47 8.07 10.16
N LEU A 53 1.31 7.52 9.77
CA LEU A 53 1.06 7.04 8.41
C LEU A 53 0.18 8.05 7.66
N THR A 54 0.67 8.55 6.53
CA THR A 54 -0.12 9.38 5.60
C THR A 54 -0.51 8.58 4.37
N VAL A 55 -1.81 8.57 4.04
CA VAL A 55 -2.31 7.92 2.82
C VAL A 55 -2.12 8.87 1.65
N VAL A 56 -1.20 8.55 0.75
CA VAL A 56 -1.03 9.24 -0.52
C VAL A 56 -1.66 8.43 -1.66
N SER A 57 -2.32 9.11 -2.58
CA SER A 57 -2.84 8.49 -3.80
C SER A 57 -1.86 8.73 -4.95
N ASN A 58 -1.65 7.71 -5.77
CA ASN A 58 -0.82 7.81 -6.97
C ASN A 58 -1.55 8.55 -8.13
N SER A 59 -2.52 9.42 -7.82
CA SER A 59 -3.19 10.22 -8.84
C SER A 59 -2.19 11.22 -9.39
N TYR A 60 -1.47 10.82 -10.43
CA TYR A 60 -0.77 11.72 -11.33
C TYR A 60 -1.78 12.71 -11.90
N LYS A 61 -1.97 13.84 -11.23
CA LYS A 61 -2.52 15.03 -11.85
C LYS A 61 -1.35 15.97 -12.06
N TYR A 62 -0.89 16.00 -13.31
CA TYR A 62 -0.25 17.18 -13.87
C TYR A 62 -1.09 18.40 -13.47
N ALA A 63 -0.56 19.21 -12.57
CA ALA A 63 -1.09 20.52 -12.21
C ALA A 63 0.09 21.46 -11.90
N GLU A 64 1.09 21.46 -12.79
CA GLU A 64 2.04 22.56 -12.92
C GLU A 64 2.05 22.91 -14.41
N GLY A 65 1.54 24.10 -14.73
CA GLY A 65 1.29 24.53 -16.11
C GLY A 65 0.06 25.44 -16.32
N MET A 66 -0.60 25.88 -15.26
CA MET A 66 -1.44 27.10 -15.31
C MET A 66 -0.68 28.23 -14.60
N ASP A 67 0.47 28.60 -15.17
CA ASP A 67 1.08 29.89 -14.88
C ASP A 67 0.44 30.93 -15.79
N ALA A 68 -0.42 31.74 -15.14
CA ALA A 68 -0.71 33.16 -15.38
C ALA A 68 -1.37 33.60 -16.71
N PRO A 69 -2.24 34.63 -16.65
CA PRO A 69 -3.03 35.10 -17.78
C PRO A 69 -2.21 35.96 -18.75
N ASP A 70 -2.63 35.96 -20.02
CA ASP A 70 -2.09 36.81 -21.09
C ASP A 70 -2.10 38.30 -20.68
N GLU A 71 -0.92 38.87 -20.44
CA GLU A 71 -0.69 40.29 -20.68
C GLU A 71 -0.14 40.45 -22.10
N GLN A 72 -0.97 40.96 -23.01
CA GLN A 72 -0.53 41.49 -24.29
C GLN A 72 -0.60 43.04 -24.28
N PRO A 73 0.34 43.71 -24.98
CA PRO A 73 0.57 45.16 -24.91
C PRO A 73 -0.52 46.04 -25.52
#